data_AF-A0A1X7FVU5-F1
#
_entry.id   AF-A0A1X7FVU5-F1
#
_cell.length_a   1.000
_cell.length_b   1.000
_cell.length_c   1.000
_cell.angle_alpha   90.00
_cell.angle_beta   90.00
_cell.angle_gamma   90.00
#
_symmetry.space_group_name_H-M   'P 1'
#
loop_
_entity.id
_entity.type
_entity.pdbx_description
1 polymer ?
#
loop_
_entity_poly.entity_id
_entity_poly.type
_entity_poly.pdbx_seq_one_letter_code
_entity_poly.pdbx_strand_id
1 'polypeptide(L)'
;MEGTPKTLEEMNLRERFHMFETVASALEDAAEAAGDLGDARFAVNSKCVAGMIRGMRNDLGEQDLKPAELLLKHGVMLLHLYSTRSVRPEILH
;
A
#
# COMPACT_ATOMS: atom_id res chain seq x y z
N MET A 1 17.32 15.22 -9.08
CA MET A 1 17.11 15.79 -7.74
C MET A 1 16.88 14.63 -6.79
N GLU A 2 17.93 14.14 -6.11
CA GLU A 2 17.73 13.23 -4.97
C GLU A 2 17.57 14.10 -3.71
N GLY A 3 16.33 14.50 -3.45
CA GLY A 3 15.95 15.05 -2.16
C GLY A 3 15.70 13.91 -1.18
N THR A 4 16.08 14.08 0.08
CA THR A 4 15.70 13.17 1.17
C THR A 4 14.19 12.90 1.11
N PRO A 5 13.74 11.63 1.19
CA PRO A 5 12.32 11.30 1.18
C PRO A 5 11.61 12.07 2.30
N LYS A 6 10.57 12.82 1.95
CA LYS A 6 9.75 13.51 2.95
C LYS A 6 9.04 12.49 3.83
N THR A 7 8.99 12.75 5.13
CA THR A 7 8.06 12.06 6.03
C THR A 7 6.62 12.50 5.72
N LEU A 8 5.62 11.74 6.17
CA LEU A 8 4.23 12.16 5.98
C LEU A 8 3.93 13.50 6.63
N GLU A 9 4.54 13.81 7.78
CA GLU A 9 4.41 15.10 8.46
C GLU A 9 4.94 16.27 7.62
N GLU A 10 6.02 16.04 6.86
CA GLU A 10 6.63 17.03 5.95
C GLU A 10 5.89 17.20 4.62
N MET A 11 5.05 16.24 4.24
CA MET A 11 4.26 16.31 3.01
C MET A 11 3.07 17.26 3.17
N ASN A 12 2.83 18.08 2.15
CA ASN A 12 1.58 18.82 2.08
C ASN A 12 0.41 17.88 1.76
N LEU A 13 -0.81 18.39 1.94
CA LEU A 13 -2.04 17.63 1.72
C LEU A 13 -2.07 16.92 0.36
N ARG A 14 -1.72 17.62 -0.73
CA ARG A 14 -1.70 17.07 -2.11
C ARG A 14 -0.67 15.95 -2.26
N GLU A 15 0.52 16.11 -1.70
CA GLU A 15 1.56 15.08 -1.70
C GLU A 15 1.09 13.82 -0.97
N ARG A 16 0.44 13.98 0.20
CA ARG A 16 -0.17 12.87 0.93
C ARG A 16 -1.25 12.18 0.09
N PHE A 17 -2.19 12.94 -0.47
CA PHE A 17 -3.25 12.43 -1.35
C PHE A 17 -2.69 11.58 -2.50
N HIS A 18 -1.65 12.07 -3.16
CA HIS A 18 -1.02 11.35 -4.27
C HIS A 18 -0.35 10.05 -3.81
N MET A 19 0.28 10.05 -2.64
CA MET A 19 0.90 8.85 -2.06
C MET A 19 -0.15 7.81 -1.68
N PHE A 20 -1.25 8.19 -1.05
CA PHE A 20 -2.37 7.29 -0.75
C PHE A 20 -2.96 6.67 -2.02
N GLU A 21 -3.19 7.48 -3.06
CA GLU A 21 -3.72 6.98 -4.33
C GLU A 21 -2.77 5.98 -5.00
N THR A 22 -1.46 6.28 -4.99
CA THR A 22 -0.43 5.40 -5.55
C THR A 22 -0.39 4.06 -4.83
N VAL A 23 -0.39 4.06 -3.49
CA VAL A 23 -0.33 2.82 -2.71
C VAL A 23 -1.61 2.01 -2.82
N ALA A 24 -2.78 2.65 -2.83
CA ALA A 24 -4.05 1.95 -3.03
C ALA A 24 -4.12 1.26 -4.40
N SER A 25 -3.74 1.97 -5.46
CA SER A 25 -3.75 1.40 -6.82
C SER A 25 -2.78 0.21 -6.92
N ALA A 26 -1.56 0.36 -6.39
CA ALA A 26 -0.59 -0.73 -6.39
C ALA A 26 -1.07 -1.96 -5.60
N LEU A 27 -1.80 -1.77 -4.49
CA LEU A 27 -2.39 -2.87 -3.73
C LEU A 27 -3.51 -3.57 -4.50
N GLU A 28 -4.31 -2.84 -5.27
CA GLU A 28 -5.34 -3.39 -6.14
C GLU A 28 -4.73 -4.24 -7.26
N ASP A 29 -3.71 -3.71 -7.94
CA ASP A 29 -2.96 -4.42 -8.98
C ASP A 29 -2.31 -5.70 -8.43
N ALA A 30 -1.64 -5.60 -7.27
CA ALA A 30 -1.03 -6.75 -6.61
C ALA A 30 -2.07 -7.78 -6.15
N ALA A 31 -3.25 -7.33 -5.74
CA ALA A 31 -4.32 -8.23 -5.34
C ALA A 31 -4.92 -9.00 -6.51
N GLU A 32 -5.08 -8.34 -7.67
CA GLU A 32 -5.53 -8.99 -8.89
C GLU A 32 -4.53 -10.06 -9.33
N ALA A 33 -3.25 -9.68 -9.46
CA ALA A 33 -2.20 -10.61 -9.84
C ALA A 33 -2.04 -11.78 -8.85
N ALA A 34 -2.11 -11.53 -7.54
CA ALA A 34 -2.08 -12.59 -6.54
C ALA A 34 -3.28 -13.53 -6.60
N GLY A 35 -4.47 -12.99 -6.94
CA GLY A 35 -5.67 -13.76 -7.16
C GLY A 35 -5.54 -14.73 -8.34
N ASP A 36 -4.97 -14.24 -9.45
CA ASP A 36 -4.69 -15.04 -10.65
C ASP A 36 -3.68 -16.17 -10.37
N LEU A 37 -2.75 -15.94 -9.44
CA LEU A 37 -1.77 -16.92 -8.96
C LEU A 37 -2.29 -17.85 -7.86
N GLY A 38 -3.55 -17.68 -7.43
CA GLY A 38 -4.19 -18.53 -6.42
C GLY A 38 -3.91 -18.14 -4.95
N ASP A 39 -3.21 -17.04 -4.67
CA ASP A 39 -3.04 -16.49 -3.31
C ASP A 39 -4.24 -15.62 -2.92
N ALA A 40 -5.39 -16.28 -2.75
CA ALA A 40 -6.65 -15.63 -2.42
C ALA A 40 -6.58 -14.84 -1.10
N ARG A 41 -5.74 -15.27 -0.15
CA ARG A 41 -5.59 -14.58 1.14
C ARG A 41 -4.86 -13.25 0.97
N PHE A 42 -3.77 -13.23 0.20
CA PHE A 42 -3.08 -12.00 -0.12
C PHE A 42 -4.01 -11.05 -0.90
N ALA A 43 -4.72 -11.56 -1.91
CA ALA A 43 -5.65 -10.78 -2.71
C ALA A 43 -6.73 -10.07 -1.87
N VAL A 44 -7.39 -10.81 -0.97
CA VAL A 44 -8.42 -10.25 -0.08
C VAL A 44 -7.82 -9.19 0.85
N ASN A 45 -6.68 -9.48 1.48
CA ASN A 45 -6.04 -8.56 2.42
C ASN A 45 -5.63 -7.25 1.74
N SER A 46 -5.01 -7.34 0.56
CA SER A 46 -4.56 -6.18 -0.21
C SER A 46 -5.74 -5.31 -0.68
N LYS A 47 -6.84 -5.92 -1.15
CA LYS A 47 -8.09 -5.20 -1.47
C LYS A 47 -8.68 -4.49 -0.24
N CYS A 48 -8.66 -5.15 0.92
CA CYS A 48 -9.17 -4.58 2.16
C CYS A 48 -8.38 -3.32 2.56
N VAL A 49 -7.05 -3.38 2.49
CA VAL A 49 -6.17 -2.25 2.82
C VAL A 49 -6.30 -1.11 1.81
N ALA A 50 -6.39 -1.42 0.51
CA ALA A 50 -6.66 -0.41 -0.52
C ALA A 50 -7.99 0.31 -0.26
N GLY A 51 -9.05 -0.43 0.08
CA GLY A 51 -10.35 0.14 0.45
C GLY A 51 -10.28 1.06 1.67
N MET A 52 -9.57 0.65 2.73
CA MET A 52 -9.36 1.50 3.91
C MET A 52 -8.62 2.79 3.55
N ILE A 53 -7.59 2.71 2.69
CA ILE A 53 -6.82 3.89 2.23
C ILE A 53 -7.73 4.86 1.48
N ARG A 54 -8.52 4.35 0.53
CA ARG A 54 -9.45 5.17 -0.26
C ARG A 54 -10.55 5.79 0.60
N GLY A 55 -10.98 5.11 1.67
CA GLY A 55 -11.94 5.62 2.64
C GLY A 55 -11.37 6.77 3.47
N MET A 56 -10.16 6.61 4.00
CA MET A 56 -9.46 7.64 4.80
C MET A 56 -9.19 8.93 4.03
N ARG A 57 -9.06 8.82 2.70
CA ARG A 57 -8.82 9.95 1.80
C ARG A 57 -9.85 11.08 1.97
N ASN A 58 -11.10 10.77 2.30
CA ASN A 58 -12.17 11.78 2.38
C ASN A 58 -12.18 12.56 3.70
N ASP A 59 -11.57 12.02 4.77
CA ASP A 59 -11.65 12.54 6.14
C ASP A 59 -10.27 12.88 6.74
N LEU A 60 -9.26 13.14 5.90
CA LEU A 60 -7.88 13.34 6.33
C LEU A 60 -7.67 14.74 6.96
N GLY A 61 -8.23 14.94 8.15
CA GLY A 61 -7.93 16.07 9.04
C GLY A 61 -6.59 15.90 9.76
N GLU A 62 -6.15 16.92 10.50
CA GLU A 62 -4.87 16.86 11.24
C GLU A 62 -4.80 15.73 12.28
N GLN A 63 -5.95 15.33 12.84
CA GLN A 63 -6.03 14.25 13.84
C GLN A 63 -5.90 12.83 13.23
N ASP A 64 -6.13 12.70 11.92
CA ASP A 64 -6.15 11.41 11.23
C ASP A 64 -4.80 11.04 10.61
N LEU A 65 -3.80 11.91 10.72
CA LEU A 65 -2.47 11.70 10.12
C LEU A 65 -1.75 10.46 10.65
N LYS A 66 -1.88 10.17 11.96
CA LYS A 66 -1.19 9.01 12.55
C LYS A 66 -1.80 7.68 12.12
N PRO A 67 -3.14 7.50 12.17
CA PRO A 67 -3.77 6.33 11.57
C PRO A 67 -3.45 6.19 10.08
N ALA A 68 -3.45 7.29 9.33
CA ALA A 68 -3.22 7.27 7.89
C ALA A 68 -1.76 6.85 7.57
N GLU A 69 -0.79 7.29 8.38
CA GLU A 69 0.59 6.84 8.31
C GLU A 69 0.74 5.34 8.55
N LEU A 70 0.08 4.81 9.59
CA LEU A 70 0.15 3.38 9.91
C LEU A 70 -0.45 2.53 8.78
N LEU A 71 -1.55 3.00 8.20
CA LEU A 71 -2.20 2.31 7.10
C LEU A 71 -1.34 2.31 5.83
N LEU A 72 -0.70 3.44 5.51
CA LEU A 72 0.28 3.52 4.42
C LEU A 72 1.47 2.57 4.64
N LYS A 73 2.03 2.54 5.84
CA LYS A 73 3.12 1.61 6.20
C LYS A 73 2.69 0.17 6.00
N HIS A 74 1.46 -0.17 6.41
CA HIS A 74 0.93 -1.51 6.22
C HIS A 74 0.77 -1.87 4.74
N GLY A 75 0.24 -0.94 3.92
CA GLY A 75 0.12 -1.13 2.48
C GLY A 75 1.47 -1.37 1.80
N VAL A 76 2.47 -0.54 2.12
CA VAL A 76 3.84 -0.70 1.60
C VAL A 76 4.45 -2.04 2.04
N MET A 77 4.23 -2.48 3.29
CA MET A 77 4.70 -3.78 3.76
C MET A 77 4.05 -4.96 3.01
N LEU A 78 2.76 -4.88 2.70
CA LEU A 78 2.09 -5.91 1.90
C LEU A 78 2.68 -5.99 0.48
N LEU A 79 2.90 -4.85 -0.17
CA LEU A 79 3.56 -4.79 -1.47
C LEU A 79 4.98 -5.36 -1.42
N HIS A 80 5.73 -5.05 -0.37
CA HIS A 80 7.06 -5.62 -0.16
C HIS A 80 7.01 -7.15 0.01
N LEU A 81 6.05 -7.65 0.79
CA LEU A 81 5.85 -9.09 0.98
C LEU A 81 5.50 -9.79 -0.34
N TYR A 82 4.67 -9.17 -1.18
CA TYR A 82 4.32 -9.69 -2.50
C TYR A 82 5.54 -9.78 -3.40
N SER A 83 6.28 -8.67 -3.56
CA SER A 83 7.47 -8.61 -4.40
C SER A 83 8.55 -9.59 -3.96
N THR A 84 8.71 -9.82 -2.65
CA THR A 84 9.68 -10.80 -2.13
C THR A 84 9.22 -12.24 -2.25
N ARG A 85 7.91 -12.51 -2.25
CA ARG A 85 7.35 -13.85 -2.55
C ARG A 85 7.53 -14.23 -4.01
N SER A 86 7.28 -13.32 -4.95
CA SER A 86 7.49 -13.58 -6.39
C SER A 86 8.96 -13.86 -6.76
N VAL A 87 9.92 -13.53 -5.90
CA VAL A 87 11.36 -13.74 -6.13
C VAL A 87 11.88 -15.07 -5.58
N ARG A 88 11.10 -15.84 -4.81
CA ARG A 88 11.54 -17.19 -4.39
C ARG A 88 11.54 -18.12 -5.61
N PRO A 89 12.72 -18.61 -6.07
CA PRO A 89 12.73 -19.69 -7.03
C PRO A 89 12.14 -20.91 -6.31
N GLU A 90 11.13 -21.54 -6.93
CA GLU A 90 10.78 -22.90 -6.57
C GLU A 90 12.04 -23.74 -6.70
N ILE A 91 12.61 -24.14 -5.57
CA ILE A 91 13.64 -25.19 -5.56
C ILE A 91 12.89 -26.46 -5.95
N LEU A 92 12.94 -26.79 -7.24
CA LEU A 92 12.55 -28.07 -7.79
C LEU A 92 13.33 -29.16 -7.06
N HIS A 93 12.62 -29.95 -6.25
CA HIS A 93 13.09 -31.21 -5.69
C HIS A 93 12.77 -32.36 -6.63
#